data_AF-A0A2I1H1N6-F1
#
_entry.id   AF-A0A2I1H1N6-F1
#
_cell.length_a   1.000
_cell.length_b   1.000
_cell.length_c   1.000
_cell.angle_alpha   90.00
_cell.angle_beta   90.00
_cell.angle_gamma   90.00
#
_symmetry.space_group_name_H-M   'P 1'
#
loop_
_entity.id
_entity.type
_entity.pdbx_description
1 polymer ?
#
loop_
_entity_poly.entity_id
_entity_poly.type
_entity_poly.pdbx_seq_one_letter_code
_entity_poly.pdbx_strand_id
1 'polypeptide(L)'
;MQTSITYKAGDWIEYRYLQDQLTINRIGRITGVVTTNESVSAQLLRIQPTRKFHELSGILKSNERRQRSQLYNELWLEESRNTISVQDIIRNTNVWIIDDDTPC
;
A
#
# COMPACT_ATOMS: atom_id res chain seq x y z
N MET A 1 6.34 -27.18 -5.31
CA MET A 1 7.13 -26.30 -6.20
C MET A 1 7.20 -24.94 -5.54
N GLN A 2 8.39 -24.42 -5.26
CA GLN A 2 8.54 -23.11 -4.62
C GLN A 2 8.61 -22.06 -5.73
N THR A 3 7.52 -21.32 -5.91
CA THR A 3 7.48 -20.18 -6.83
C THR A 3 8.32 -19.06 -6.26
N SER A 4 9.41 -18.70 -6.94
CA SER A 4 10.17 -17.49 -6.64
C SER A 4 9.32 -16.29 -7.09
N ILE A 5 8.95 -15.42 -6.16
CA ILE A 5 8.22 -14.18 -6.46
C ILE A 5 9.25 -13.04 -6.43
N THR A 6 9.32 -12.29 -7.52
CA THR A 6 10.17 -11.09 -7.61
C THR A 6 9.33 -9.85 -7.32
N TYR A 7 9.87 -8.95 -6.51
CA TYR A 7 9.28 -7.64 -6.19
C TYR A 7 10.16 -6.53 -6.74
N LYS A 8 9.56 -5.50 -7.34
CA LYS A 8 10.28 -4.32 -7.85
C LYS A 8 9.57 -3.02 -7.45
N ALA A 9 10.32 -1.92 -7.53
CA ALA A 9 9.72 -0.59 -7.40
C ALA A 9 8.63 -0.39 -8.47
N GLY A 10 7.52 0.22 -8.07
CA GLY A 10 6.34 0.41 -8.88
C GLY A 10 5.25 -0.64 -8.66
N ASP A 11 5.60 -1.84 -8.18
CA ASP A 11 4.64 -2.90 -7.91
C ASP A 11 3.68 -2.53 -6.78
N TRP A 12 2.47 -3.04 -6.85
CA TRP A 12 1.47 -2.93 -5.79
C TRP A 12 1.35 -4.26 -5.06
N ILE A 13 1.27 -4.18 -3.74
CA ILE A 13 1.24 -5.34 -2.85
C ILE A 13 0.15 -5.21 -1.80
N GLU A 14 -0.41 -6.35 -1.41
CA GLU A 14 -1.17 -6.50 -0.17
C GLU A 14 -0.24 -7.01 0.92
N TYR A 15 -0.21 -6.35 2.07
CA TYR A 15 0.70 -6.67 3.18
C TYR A 15 0.01 -6.59 4.53
N ARG A 16 0.54 -7.32 5.52
CA ARG A 16 0.08 -7.29 6.91
C ARG A 16 0.64 -6.05 7.61
N TYR A 17 -0.21 -5.35 8.34
CA TYR A 17 0.15 -4.17 9.13
C TYR A 17 -0.42 -4.29 10.54
N LEU A 18 0.43 -4.08 11.55
CA LEU A 18 0.01 -4.08 12.94
C LEU A 18 -0.50 -2.69 13.33
N GLN A 19 -1.77 -2.58 13.66
CA GLN A 19 -2.41 -1.36 14.14
C GLN A 19 -3.19 -1.67 15.42
N ASP A 20 -2.87 -0.99 16.53
CA ASP A 20 -3.57 -1.13 17.81
C ASP A 20 -3.73 -2.60 18.25
N GLN A 21 -2.66 -3.39 18.14
CA GLN A 21 -2.61 -4.84 18.42
C GLN A 21 -3.41 -5.74 17.46
N LEU A 22 -4.08 -5.17 16.45
CA LEU A 22 -4.76 -5.91 15.41
C LEU A 22 -3.89 -5.97 14.15
N THR A 23 -3.80 -7.14 13.55
CA THR A 23 -3.18 -7.30 12.22
C THR A 23 -4.25 -7.06 11.16
N ILE A 24 -4.05 -6.03 10.34
CA ILE A 24 -4.93 -5.70 9.22
C ILE A 24 -4.18 -5.82 7.90
N ASN A 25 -4.91 -6.10 6.83
CA ASN A 25 -4.35 -6.10 5.47
C ASN A 25 -4.43 -4.69 4.88
N ARG A 26 -3.30 -4.21 4.35
CA ARG A 26 -3.20 -2.94 3.64
C ARG A 26 -2.69 -3.14 2.23
N ILE A 27 -2.98 -2.17 1.37
CA ILE A 27 -2.41 -2.08 0.04
C ILE A 27 -1.38 -0.95 0.03
N GLY A 28 -0.25 -1.19 -0.61
CA GLY A 28 0.81 -0.20 -0.75
C GLY A 28 1.57 -0.39 -2.05
N ARG A 29 2.25 0.66 -2.48
CA ARG A 29 3.12 0.65 -3.65
C ARG A 29 4.57 0.53 -3.21
N ILE A 30 5.33 -0.38 -3.79
CA ILE A 30 6.76 -0.47 -3.54
C ILE A 30 7.44 0.73 -4.19
N THR A 31 8.25 1.44 -3.41
CA THR A 31 8.99 2.64 -3.85
C THR A 31 10.50 2.44 -3.87
N GLY A 32 11.00 1.37 -3.24
CA GLY A 32 12.40 1.00 -3.30
C GLY A 32 12.70 -0.29 -2.55
N VAL A 33 13.86 -0.86 -2.84
CA VAL A 33 14.44 -1.98 -2.08
C VAL A 33 15.43 -1.39 -1.07
N VAL A 34 15.37 -1.83 0.18
CA VAL A 34 16.28 -1.34 1.22
C VAL A 34 17.48 -2.27 1.30
N THR A 35 18.67 -1.75 0.99
CA THR A 35 19.94 -2.45 1.19
C THR A 35 20.49 -2.10 2.57
N THR A 36 20.55 -3.06 3.48
CA THR A 36 21.23 -2.89 4.77
C THR A 36 22.67 -3.36 4.65
N ASN A 37 23.63 -2.57 5.15
CA ASN A 37 25.02 -3.00 5.24
C ASN A 37 25.10 -4.17 6.22
N GLU A 38 25.42 -5.35 5.68
CA GLU A 38 26.01 -6.52 6.34
C GLU A 38 25.42 -6.86 7.72
N SER A 39 24.43 -7.75 7.77
CA SER A 39 24.14 -8.74 8.86
C SER A 39 22.67 -9.15 8.93
N VAL A 40 21.75 -8.37 8.34
CA VAL A 40 20.31 -8.62 8.47
C VAL A 40 19.84 -9.42 7.25
N SER A 41 19.46 -10.69 7.44
CA SER A 41 18.85 -11.50 6.36
C SER A 41 17.45 -11.04 5.96
N ALA A 42 16.93 -10.01 6.64
CA ALA A 42 15.62 -9.44 6.36
C ALA A 42 15.66 -8.68 5.04
N GLN A 43 14.98 -9.22 4.04
CA GLN A 43 14.68 -8.50 2.82
C GLN A 43 13.61 -7.46 3.14
N LEU A 44 13.99 -6.19 3.08
CA LEU A 44 13.15 -5.05 3.44
C LEU A 44 12.79 -4.24 2.19
N LEU A 45 11.54 -3.79 2.12
CA LEU A 45 11.04 -2.92 1.05
C LEU A 45 10.57 -1.60 1.62
N ARG A 46 10.84 -0.51 0.90
CA ARG A 46 10.23 0.79 1.16
C ARG A 46 8.94 0.90 0.39
N ILE A 47 7.85 1.24 1.07
CA ILE A 47 6.51 1.32 0.48
C ILE A 47 5.88 2.70 0.70
N GLN A 48 5.00 3.07 -0.23
CA GLN A 48 3.99 4.10 -0.07
C GLN A 48 2.68 3.43 0.34
N PRO A 49 2.21 3.61 1.58
CA PRO A 49 0.93 3.07 2.02
C PRO A 49 -0.26 3.72 1.32
N THR A 50 -1.42 3.07 1.47
CA THR A 50 -2.72 3.66 1.13
C THR A 50 -3.66 3.67 2.33
N ARG A 51 -4.66 4.56 2.24
CA ARG A 51 -5.83 4.61 3.11
C ARG A 51 -7.08 4.21 2.36
N LYS A 52 -8.02 3.63 3.09
CA LYS A 52 -9.42 3.46 2.74
C LYS A 52 -10.22 4.67 3.24
N PHE A 53 -11.43 4.82 2.71
CA PHE A 53 -12.30 5.96 3.00
C PHE A 53 -12.52 6.22 4.51
N HIS A 54 -12.73 5.17 5.31
CA HIS A 54 -13.00 5.32 6.74
C HIS A 54 -11.81 5.91 7.52
N GLU A 55 -10.59 5.76 6.99
CA GLU A 55 -9.33 6.22 7.58
C GLU A 55 -8.97 7.66 7.19
N LEU A 56 -9.74 8.27 6.29
CA LEU A 56 -9.55 9.68 5.91
C LEU A 56 -9.95 10.62 7.04
N SER A 57 -9.31 11.78 7.11
CA SER A 57 -9.74 12.88 7.97
C SER A 57 -11.13 13.37 7.55
N GLY A 58 -11.90 13.90 8.51
CA GLY A 58 -13.28 14.35 8.25
C GLY A 58 -13.39 15.36 7.10
N ILE A 59 -12.42 16.27 7.00
CA ILE A 59 -12.36 17.29 5.94
C ILE A 59 -12.18 16.70 4.53
N LEU A 60 -11.66 15.48 4.42
CA LEU A 60 -11.47 14.79 3.15
C LEU A 60 -12.63 13.83 2.82
N LYS A 61 -13.59 13.65 3.73
CA LYS A 61 -14.75 12.77 3.49
C LYS A 61 -15.84 13.56 2.76
N SER A 62 -16.26 13.04 1.61
CA SER A 62 -17.44 13.52 0.88
C SER A 62 -18.33 12.33 0.51
N ASN A 63 -19.59 12.61 0.16
CA ASN A 63 -20.53 11.57 -0.26
C ASN A 63 -20.07 10.89 -1.56
N GLU A 64 -19.49 11.66 -2.48
CA GLU A 64 -18.96 11.17 -3.75
C GLU A 64 -17.79 10.21 -3.50
N ARG A 65 -16.83 10.60 -2.63
CA ARG A 65 -15.72 9.73 -2.22
C ARG A 65 -16.20 8.47 -1.50
N ARG A 66 -17.27 8.57 -0.70
CA ARG A 66 -17.89 7.40 -0.07
C ARG A 66 -18.47 6.44 -1.10
N GLN A 67 -19.22 6.95 -2.08
CA GLN A 67 -19.80 6.15 -3.15
C GLN A 67 -18.73 5.47 -4.00
N ARG A 68 -17.69 6.21 -4.42
CA ARG A 68 -16.58 5.63 -5.17
C ARG A 68 -15.78 4.59 -4.37
N SER A 69 -15.58 4.79 -3.07
CA SER A 69 -14.99 3.77 -2.21
C SER A 69 -15.81 2.48 -2.20
N GLN A 70 -17.14 2.55 -2.21
CA GLN A 70 -18.03 1.38 -2.22
C GLN A 70 -18.08 0.70 -3.59
N LEU A 71 -18.04 1.46 -4.68
CA LEU A 71 -18.15 0.94 -6.05
C LEU A 71 -16.82 0.40 -6.59
N TYR A 72 -15.72 1.10 -6.31
CA TYR A 72 -14.42 0.88 -6.96
C TYR A 72 -13.31 0.45 -6.01
N ASN A 73 -13.60 0.30 -4.71
CA ASN A 73 -12.58 0.12 -3.66
C ASN A 73 -11.50 1.21 -3.72
N GLU A 74 -11.91 2.47 -3.94
CA GLU A 74 -11.01 3.63 -4.05
C GLU A 74 -10.02 3.68 -2.87
N LEU A 75 -8.75 3.91 -3.21
CA LEU A 75 -7.63 3.99 -2.29
C LEU A 75 -6.99 5.38 -2.39
N TRP A 76 -6.55 5.93 -1.27
CA TRP A 76 -5.84 7.20 -1.22
C TRP A 76 -4.38 6.96 -0.88
N LEU A 77 -3.48 7.42 -1.75
CA LEU A 77 -2.03 7.35 -1.52
C LEU A 77 -1.64 8.23 -0.33
N GLU A 78 -0.82 7.70 0.57
CA GLU A 78 -0.22 8.51 1.63
C GLU A 78 1.08 9.17 1.16
N GLU A 79 1.38 10.35 1.67
CA GLU A 79 2.69 11.00 1.47
C GLU A 79 3.80 10.28 2.24
N SER A 80 3.44 9.62 3.36
CA SER A 80 4.34 8.86 4.19
C SER A 80 5.01 7.70 3.44
N ARG A 81 6.19 7.30 3.91
CA ARG A 81 6.92 6.14 3.40
C ARG A 81 7.29 5.24 4.57
N ASN A 82 6.94 3.97 4.47
CA ASN A 82 7.19 2.98 5.50
C ASN A 82 8.16 1.93 4.98
N THR A 83 8.82 1.24 5.90
CA THR A 83 9.63 0.04 5.59
C THR A 83 8.87 -1.18 6.09
N ILE A 84 8.78 -2.23 5.28
CA ILE A 84 8.16 -3.50 5.64
C ILE A 84 9.10 -4.68 5.34
N SER A 85 8.87 -5.81 6.01
CA SER A 85 9.50 -7.07 5.65
C SER A 85 8.80 -7.71 4.46
N VAL A 86 9.57 -8.35 3.56
CA VAL A 86 9.00 -9.19 2.50
C VAL A 86 8.13 -10.32 3.08
N GLN A 87 8.39 -10.75 4.32
CA GLN A 87 7.58 -11.77 5.01
C GLN A 87 6.16 -11.30 5.36
N ASP A 88 5.94 -9.99 5.42
CA ASP A 88 4.62 -9.41 5.69
C ASP A 88 3.76 -9.30 4.42
N ILE A 89 4.36 -9.53 3.24
CA ILE A 89 3.66 -9.48 1.97
C ILE A 89 2.80 -10.73 1.80
N ILE A 90 1.53 -10.52 1.51
CA ILE A 90 0.57 -11.58 1.24
C ILE A 90 0.60 -11.94 -0.25
N ARG A 91 0.58 -10.94 -1.13
CA ARG A 91 0.59 -11.10 -2.60
C ARG A 91 0.83 -9.78 -3.34
N ASN A 92 1.19 -9.89 -4.61
CA ASN A 92 1.04 -8.80 -5.57
C ASN A 92 -0.45 -8.53 -5.82
N THR A 93 -0.79 -7.27 -6.07
CA THR A 93 -2.13 -6.84 -6.43
C THR A 93 -2.07 -5.83 -7.57
N ASN A 94 -3.19 -5.62 -8.25
CA ASN A 94 -3.31 -4.61 -9.30
C ASN A 94 -4.11 -3.43 -8.76
N VAL A 95 -3.58 -2.22 -8.94
CA VAL A 95 -4.27 -0.98 -8.63
C VAL A 95 -4.26 -0.12 -9.88
N TRP A 96 -5.43 0.36 -10.27
CA TRP A 96 -5.60 1.27 -11.40
C TRP A 96 -5.64 2.70 -10.88
N ILE A 97 -4.90 3.59 -11.54
CA ILE A 97 -4.94 5.02 -11.25
C ILE A 97 -5.84 5.63 -12.32
N ILE A 98 -6.92 6.28 -11.87
CA ILE A 98 -7.80 7.05 -12.74
C ILE A 98 -7.29 8.48 -12.71
N ASP A 99 -6.85 8.95 -13.87
CA ASP A 99 -6.54 10.36 -14.11
C ASP A 99 -7.84 11.04 -14.56
N ASP A 100 -8.75 11.26 -13.61
CA ASP A 100 -9.93 12.10 -13.86
C ASP A 100 -9.47 13.56 -13.82
N ASP A 101 -9.88 14.34 -14.83
CA ASP A 101 -9.52 15.74 -15.06
C ASP A 101 -9.20 16.48 -13.75
N THR A 102 -7.90 16.63 -13.48
CA THR A 102 -7.45 17.55 -12.44
C THR A 102 -7.95 18.93 -12.88
N PRO A 103 -8.84 19.61 -12.15
CA PRO A 103 -9.29 20.93 -12.58
C PRO A 103 -8.06 21.84 -12.67
N CYS A 104 -7.73 22.24 -13.90
CA CYS A 104 -6.65 23.15 -14.25
C CYS A 104 -6.93 24.56 -13.71
#